data_AF-A0A4P6B9F4-F1
#
_entry.id   AF-A0A4P6B9F4-F1
#
_cell.length_a   1.000
_cell.length_b   1.000
_cell.length_c   1.000
_cell.angle_alpha   90.00
_cell.angle_beta   90.00
_cell.angle_gamma   90.00
#
_symmetry.space_group_name_H-M   'P 1'
#
loop_
_entity.id
_entity.type
_entity.pdbx_description
1 polymer ?
#
loop_
_entity_poly.entity_id
_entity_poly.type
_entity_poly.pdbx_seq_one_letter_code
_entity_poly.pdbx_strand_id
1 'polypeptide(L)'
;MKKLRLITFVCFPLVFSAHASAEEFSFGAGLGTLYSGLGVNVASRSSTDLKYLSAGCVSYSDNGGATCGVGGGWIKTDLFDSENTQHGFGAYIGVVGRDRVAFKDDEAVYGAGVGYHYFFNGIEQPGTNIGLSFVAGDTDSGVDSALWVQLGYQF
;
A
#
# COMPACT_ATOMS: atom_id res chain seq x y z
N MET A 1 -48.94 -25.89 28.72
CA MET A 1 -47.58 -25.90 29.30
C MET A 1 -46.56 -25.99 28.17
N LYS A 2 -45.94 -24.86 27.77
CA LYS A 2 -44.85 -24.84 26.78
C LYS A 2 -43.61 -24.27 27.48
N LYS A 3 -42.57 -25.08 27.63
CA LYS A 3 -41.29 -24.68 28.22
C LYS A 3 -40.45 -23.99 27.14
N LEU A 4 -40.21 -22.70 27.29
CA LEU A 4 -39.29 -21.94 26.44
C LEU A 4 -37.86 -22.17 26.96
N ARG A 5 -36.99 -22.76 26.14
CA ARG A 5 -35.59 -23.00 26.48
C ARG A 5 -34.79 -21.73 26.24
N LEU A 6 -34.12 -21.25 27.29
CA LEU A 6 -33.19 -20.12 27.26
C LEU A 6 -31.86 -20.61 26.65
N ILE A 7 -31.47 -20.07 25.50
CA ILE A 7 -30.15 -20.32 24.88
C ILE A 7 -29.24 -19.17 25.33
N THR A 8 -28.33 -19.46 26.26
CA THR A 8 -27.29 -18.52 26.70
C THR A 8 -26.17 -18.53 25.67
N PHE A 9 -26.04 -17.44 24.91
CA PHE A 9 -24.91 -17.18 24.02
C PHE A 9 -23.69 -16.81 24.87
N VAL A 10 -22.69 -17.70 24.95
CA VAL A 10 -21.42 -17.44 25.63
C VAL A 10 -20.55 -16.63 24.67
N CYS A 11 -20.44 -15.33 24.89
CA CYS A 11 -19.46 -14.46 24.25
C CYS A 11 -18.06 -14.80 24.80
N PHE A 12 -17.20 -15.36 23.97
CA PHE A 12 -15.79 -15.61 24.26
C PHE A 12 -15.00 -14.31 24.01
N PRO A 13 -14.41 -13.64 25.02
CA PRO A 13 -13.54 -12.51 24.75
C PRO A 13 -12.21 -13.02 24.18
N LEU A 14 -11.97 -12.74 22.91
CA LEU A 14 -10.65 -12.78 22.30
C LEU A 14 -9.78 -11.72 23.01
N VAL A 15 -8.97 -12.17 23.97
CA VAL A 15 -7.97 -11.32 24.63
C VAL A 15 -6.82 -11.13 23.65
N PHE A 16 -6.93 -10.13 22.77
CA PHE A 16 -5.80 -9.62 22.00
C PHE A 16 -4.83 -8.97 22.99
N SER A 17 -3.73 -9.65 23.29
CA SER A 17 -2.59 -9.04 23.98
C SER A 17 -1.88 -8.13 22.98
N ALA A 18 -2.26 -6.85 22.95
CA ALA A 18 -1.53 -5.83 22.22
C ALA A 18 -0.16 -5.66 22.89
N HIS A 19 0.87 -6.27 22.30
CA HIS A 19 2.24 -5.86 22.59
C HIS A 19 2.39 -4.47 22.01
N ALA A 20 2.49 -3.46 22.87
CA ALA A 20 2.79 -2.09 22.48
C ALA A 20 4.25 -2.02 22.00
N SER A 21 4.50 -2.52 20.79
CA SER A 21 5.59 -2.00 19.98
C SER A 21 5.20 -0.56 19.66
N ALA A 22 6.07 0.42 19.88
CA ALA A 22 5.75 1.82 19.64
C ALA A 22 5.57 2.04 18.13
N GLU A 23 4.36 1.80 17.63
CA GLU A 23 3.97 2.11 16.26
C GLU A 23 3.87 3.63 16.13
N GLU A 24 4.80 4.22 15.38
CA GLU A 24 4.77 5.64 15.07
C GLU A 24 4.00 5.87 13.76
N PHE A 25 3.14 6.89 13.76
CA PHE A 25 2.50 7.33 12.53
C PHE A 25 3.45 8.25 11.76
N SER A 26 3.61 7.97 10.49
CA SER A 26 4.36 8.78 9.54
C SER A 26 3.49 9.17 8.36
N PHE A 27 3.89 10.24 7.68
CA PHE A 27 3.25 10.71 6.46
C PHE A 27 4.29 10.75 5.36
N GLY A 28 3.87 10.59 4.11
CA GLY A 28 4.80 10.63 3.01
C GLY A 28 4.19 11.26 1.78
N ALA A 29 5.06 11.74 0.89
CA ALA A 29 4.68 12.21 -0.44
C ALA A 29 5.72 11.79 -1.46
N GLY A 30 5.28 11.50 -2.68
CA GLY A 30 6.18 11.06 -3.74
C GLY A 30 5.46 10.43 -4.93
N LEU A 31 6.23 9.68 -5.70
CA LEU A 31 5.80 8.89 -6.84
C LEU A 31 6.07 7.40 -6.61
N GLY A 32 5.16 6.52 -7.01
CA GLY A 32 5.33 5.05 -6.94
C GLY A 32 4.22 4.35 -6.15
N THR A 33 4.40 3.06 -5.86
CA THR A 33 3.41 2.22 -5.16
C THR A 33 3.16 2.69 -3.72
N LEU A 34 4.20 3.17 -3.04
CA LEU A 34 4.10 3.76 -1.70
C LEU A 34 3.20 5.02 -1.65
N TYR A 35 2.87 5.61 -2.80
CA TYR A 35 2.11 6.85 -2.93
C TYR A 35 0.91 6.74 -3.89
N SER A 36 0.57 5.52 -4.33
CA SER A 36 -0.47 5.25 -5.35
C SER A 36 -0.32 6.09 -6.63
N GLY A 37 0.88 6.08 -7.21
CA GLY A 37 1.25 6.99 -8.31
C GLY A 37 1.92 8.23 -7.74
N LEU A 38 1.63 9.42 -8.30
CA LEU A 38 2.02 10.70 -7.70
C LEU A 38 1.00 11.07 -6.62
N GLY A 39 1.42 11.06 -5.36
CA GLY A 39 0.49 11.21 -4.26
C GLY A 39 1.12 11.25 -2.87
N VAL A 40 0.33 10.82 -1.89
CA VAL A 40 0.66 10.85 -0.47
C VAL A 40 0.35 9.52 0.21
N ASN A 41 0.95 9.30 1.37
CA ASN A 41 0.61 8.19 2.25
C ASN A 41 0.49 8.61 3.72
N VAL A 42 -0.18 7.76 4.47
CA VAL A 42 -0.08 7.67 5.93
C VAL A 42 0.34 6.24 6.26
N ALA A 43 1.29 6.10 7.16
CA ALA A 43 1.85 4.79 7.51
C ALA A 43 1.99 4.61 9.02
N SER A 44 1.68 3.40 9.48
CA SER A 44 2.13 2.89 10.77
C SER A 44 3.50 2.25 10.56
N ARG A 45 4.48 2.70 11.33
CA ARG A 45 5.88 2.36 11.17
C ARG A 45 6.46 1.78 12.46
N SER A 46 7.25 0.72 12.32
CA SER A 46 8.08 0.12 13.36
C SER A 46 9.55 0.14 12.94
N SER A 47 10.42 -0.54 13.69
CA SER A 47 11.83 -0.72 13.34
C SER A 47 12.07 -1.49 12.04
N THR A 48 11.16 -2.39 11.66
CA THR A 48 11.34 -3.26 10.47
C THR A 48 10.13 -3.32 9.54
N ASP A 49 9.00 -2.73 9.95
CA ASP A 49 7.76 -2.74 9.19
C ASP A 49 7.27 -1.33 8.86
N LEU A 50 6.70 -1.17 7.68
CA LEU A 50 5.91 0.00 7.30
C LEU A 50 4.63 -0.46 6.63
N LYS A 51 3.50 -0.26 7.31
CA LYS A 51 2.15 -0.55 6.82
C LYS A 51 1.49 0.76 6.47
N TYR A 52 0.96 0.92 5.25
CA TYR A 52 0.51 2.22 4.77
C TYR A 52 -0.80 2.16 4.01
N LEU A 53 -1.48 3.30 4.02
CA LEU A 53 -2.55 3.68 3.11
C LEU A 53 -2.08 4.88 2.30
N SER A 54 -2.45 4.93 1.03
CA SER A 54 -2.00 5.94 0.08
C SER A 54 -3.12 6.37 -0.85
N ALA A 55 -2.99 7.59 -1.36
CA ALA A 55 -3.88 8.16 -2.36
C ALA A 55 -3.07 9.01 -3.32
N GLY A 56 -3.33 8.86 -4.62
CA GLY A 56 -2.55 9.51 -5.66
C GLY A 56 -3.14 9.33 -7.05
N CYS A 57 -2.43 9.84 -8.05
CA CYS A 57 -2.80 9.73 -9.45
C CYS A 57 -1.72 9.01 -10.26
N VAL A 58 -2.13 8.03 -11.06
CA VAL A 58 -1.23 7.15 -11.82
C VAL A 58 -1.03 7.61 -13.26
N SER A 59 -1.96 8.40 -13.79
CA SER A 59 -1.84 8.96 -15.12
C SER A 59 -2.63 10.26 -15.28
N TYR A 60 -2.25 11.05 -16.27
CA TYR A 60 -2.97 12.25 -16.72
C TYR A 60 -3.03 12.26 -18.25
N SER A 61 -4.16 12.68 -18.80
CA SER A 61 -4.27 12.99 -20.23
C SER A 61 -5.24 14.13 -20.48
N ASP A 62 -4.98 14.91 -21.55
CA ASP A 62 -5.80 16.08 -21.89
C ASP A 62 -7.27 15.73 -22.19
N ASN A 63 -7.53 14.52 -22.70
CA ASN A 63 -8.87 14.07 -23.08
C ASN A 63 -9.60 13.28 -21.98
N GLY A 64 -8.87 12.59 -21.08
CA GLY A 64 -9.44 11.70 -20.06
C GLY A 64 -9.23 12.18 -18.61
N GLY A 65 -8.52 13.29 -18.42
CA GLY A 65 -8.24 13.84 -17.10
C GLY A 65 -7.20 13.04 -16.31
N ALA A 66 -7.23 13.20 -14.98
CA ALA A 66 -6.34 12.48 -14.06
C ALA A 66 -7.01 11.19 -13.58
N THR A 67 -6.32 10.05 -13.75
CA THR A 67 -6.74 8.78 -13.14
C THR A 67 -6.15 8.69 -11.75
N CYS A 68 -7.00 8.85 -10.74
CA CYS A 68 -6.60 8.83 -9.33
C CYS A 68 -7.30 7.70 -8.57
N GLY A 69 -6.66 7.24 -7.52
CA GLY A 69 -7.15 6.14 -6.71
C GLY A 69 -6.44 6.05 -5.38
N VAL A 70 -6.78 4.98 -4.66
CA VAL A 70 -6.21 4.66 -3.36
C VAL A 70 -5.51 3.32 -3.41
N GLY A 71 -4.65 3.08 -2.43
CA GLY A 71 -3.98 1.82 -2.26
C GLY A 71 -3.40 1.68 -0.87
N GLY A 72 -2.83 0.53 -0.60
CA GLY A 72 -2.15 0.25 0.65
C GLY A 72 -1.16 -0.87 0.48
N GLY A 73 -0.26 -0.99 1.43
CA GLY A 73 0.77 -1.99 1.36
C GLY A 73 1.49 -2.20 2.66
N TRP A 74 2.41 -3.14 2.61
CA TRP A 74 3.26 -3.49 3.73
C TRP A 74 4.67 -3.74 3.22
N ILE A 75 5.64 -3.07 3.82
CA ILE A 75 7.06 -3.21 3.55
C ILE A 75 7.73 -3.78 4.79
N LYS A 76 8.63 -4.76 4.57
CA LYS A 76 9.46 -5.40 5.58
C LYS A 76 10.93 -5.28 5.22
N THR A 77 11.78 -4.99 6.20
CA THR A 77 13.24 -4.92 6.02
C THR A 77 13.99 -6.14 6.53
N ASP A 78 13.31 -7.01 7.28
CA ASP A 78 13.88 -8.14 8.02
C ASP A 78 13.68 -9.52 7.36
N LEU A 79 13.20 -9.56 6.10
CA LEU A 79 12.85 -10.80 5.40
C LEU A 79 14.02 -11.81 5.20
N PHE A 80 15.26 -11.34 5.32
CA PHE A 80 16.46 -12.16 5.10
C PHE A 80 17.48 -12.01 6.25
N ASP A 81 17.02 -11.83 7.49
CA ASP A 81 17.85 -11.61 8.68
C ASP A 81 18.87 -10.46 8.52
N SER A 82 18.48 -9.43 7.75
CA SER A 82 19.27 -8.21 7.58
C SER A 82 19.12 -7.34 8.83
N GLU A 83 20.24 -7.03 9.49
CA GLU A 83 20.29 -5.99 10.53
C GLU A 83 20.12 -4.57 9.94
N ASN A 84 20.20 -4.43 8.61
CA ASN A 84 20.06 -3.15 7.93
C ASN A 84 18.58 -2.88 7.56
N THR A 85 18.02 -1.81 8.13
CA THR A 85 16.64 -1.33 7.91
C THR A 85 16.48 -0.43 6.67
N GLN A 86 17.53 -0.21 5.88
CA GLN A 86 17.45 0.57 4.65
C GLN A 86 16.82 -0.20 3.49
N HIS A 87 16.91 -1.53 3.50
CA HIS A 87 16.45 -2.38 2.40
C HIS A 87 15.11 -3.01 2.74
N GLY A 88 14.05 -2.60 2.05
CA GLY A 88 12.70 -3.11 2.25
C GLY A 88 12.17 -3.88 1.05
N PHE A 89 11.43 -4.96 1.30
CA PHE A 89 10.60 -5.63 0.31
C PHE A 89 9.14 -5.54 0.75
N GLY A 90 8.25 -5.27 -0.19
CA GLY A 90 6.86 -5.04 0.13
C GLY A 90 5.87 -5.57 -0.89
N ALA A 91 4.64 -5.68 -0.42
CA ALA A 91 3.46 -5.94 -1.23
C ALA A 91 2.56 -4.70 -1.23
N TYR A 92 1.90 -4.48 -2.35
CA TYR A 92 0.99 -3.37 -2.60
C TYR A 92 -0.32 -3.89 -3.19
N ILE A 93 -1.43 -3.29 -2.79
CA ILE A 93 -2.74 -3.44 -3.43
C ILE A 93 -3.34 -2.05 -3.64
N GLY A 94 -3.92 -1.79 -4.81
CA GLY A 94 -4.48 -0.47 -5.10
C GLY A 94 -4.54 -0.16 -6.57
N VAL A 95 -4.61 1.13 -6.89
CA VAL A 95 -4.59 1.61 -8.27
C VAL A 95 -3.23 1.33 -8.92
N VAL A 96 -3.22 0.59 -10.02
CA VAL A 96 -2.00 0.16 -10.74
C VAL A 96 -1.95 0.65 -12.18
N GLY A 97 -3.00 1.32 -12.66
CA GLY A 97 -3.02 1.85 -14.01
C GLY A 97 -4.36 2.49 -14.38
N ARG A 98 -4.56 2.64 -15.68
CA ARG A 98 -5.83 3.04 -16.29
C ARG A 98 -6.20 2.09 -17.40
N ASP A 99 -7.49 1.88 -17.59
CA ASP A 99 -7.99 1.25 -18.80
C ASP A 99 -8.47 2.34 -19.76
N ARG A 100 -8.10 2.22 -21.03
CA ARG A 100 -8.47 3.17 -22.08
C ARG A 100 -9.66 2.62 -22.84
N VAL A 101 -10.86 2.97 -22.39
CA VAL A 101 -12.09 2.61 -23.11
C VAL A 101 -12.36 3.68 -24.17
N ALA A 102 -12.39 3.28 -25.44
CA ALA A 102 -12.70 4.20 -26.54
C ALA A 102 -14.09 4.86 -26.30
N PHE A 103 -14.14 6.20 -26.35
CA PHE A 103 -15.34 7.02 -26.17
C PHE A 103 -15.93 7.10 -24.74
N LYS A 104 -15.15 6.79 -23.70
CA LYS A 104 -15.55 6.92 -22.29
C LYS A 104 -14.42 7.50 -21.44
N ASP A 105 -14.75 7.98 -20.24
CA ASP A 105 -13.77 8.47 -19.25
C ASP A 105 -12.79 7.36 -18.86
N ASP A 106 -11.52 7.72 -18.62
CA ASP A 106 -10.46 6.79 -18.20
C ASP A 106 -10.86 6.12 -16.87
N GLU A 107 -10.90 4.79 -16.82
CA GLU A 107 -11.25 4.05 -15.60
C GLU A 107 -9.99 3.59 -14.85
N ALA A 108 -10.00 3.72 -13.52
CA ALA A 108 -8.88 3.32 -12.68
C ALA A 108 -8.79 1.78 -12.60
N VAL A 109 -7.64 1.23 -12.96
CA VAL A 109 -7.38 -0.21 -12.85
C VAL A 109 -6.83 -0.51 -11.47
N TYR A 110 -7.48 -1.43 -10.75
CA TYR A 110 -7.04 -1.90 -9.45
C TYR A 110 -6.34 -3.26 -9.57
N GLY A 111 -5.30 -3.44 -8.78
CA GLY A 111 -4.48 -4.64 -8.83
C GLY A 111 -3.56 -4.77 -7.63
N ALA A 112 -2.48 -5.51 -7.83
CA ALA A 112 -1.49 -5.80 -6.81
C ALA A 112 -0.07 -5.63 -7.35
N GLY A 113 0.89 -5.50 -6.46
CA GLY A 113 2.29 -5.45 -6.81
C GLY A 113 3.21 -5.92 -5.70
N VAL A 114 4.44 -6.22 -6.08
CA VAL A 114 5.55 -6.50 -5.17
C VAL A 114 6.74 -5.66 -5.57
N GLY A 115 7.50 -5.19 -4.59
CA GLY A 115 8.54 -4.23 -4.85
C GLY A 115 9.65 -4.23 -3.83
N TYR A 116 10.76 -3.62 -4.25
CA TYR A 116 11.90 -3.30 -3.44
C TYR A 116 11.94 -1.79 -3.18
N HIS A 117 12.27 -1.40 -1.96
CA HIS A 117 12.36 -0.03 -1.49
C HIS A 117 13.70 0.17 -0.77
N TYR A 118 14.34 1.29 -1.01
CA TYR A 118 15.54 1.71 -0.29
C TYR A 118 15.26 3.01 0.47
N PHE A 119 15.37 2.96 1.78
CA PHE A 119 15.21 4.11 2.69
C PHE A 119 16.60 4.63 3.07
N PHE A 120 16.94 5.86 2.68
CA PHE A 120 18.30 6.37 2.87
C PHE A 120 18.71 6.46 4.35
N ASN A 121 17.75 6.73 5.24
CA ASN A 121 17.97 6.90 6.67
C ASN A 121 17.53 5.68 7.51
N GLY A 122 17.16 4.56 6.87
CA GLY A 122 16.45 3.45 7.53
C GLY A 122 14.93 3.64 7.48
N ILE A 123 14.18 2.54 7.53
CA ILE A 123 12.71 2.57 7.40
C ILE A 123 12.07 3.41 8.50
N GLU A 124 12.61 3.31 9.71
CA GLU A 124 12.15 3.90 10.97
C GLU A 124 12.39 5.40 11.11
N GLN A 125 13.21 6.01 10.25
CA GLN A 125 13.57 7.43 10.32
C GLN A 125 12.93 8.23 9.18
N PRO A 126 12.65 9.54 9.40
CA PRO A 126 12.28 10.43 8.31
C PRO A 126 13.40 10.50 7.26
N GLY A 127 13.04 10.46 5.98
CA GLY A 127 14.02 10.54 4.91
C GLY A 127 13.47 10.23 3.52
N THR A 128 14.35 10.43 2.54
CA THR A 128 14.10 10.06 1.14
C THR A 128 14.06 8.53 1.01
N ASN A 129 13.25 8.05 0.08
CA ASN A 129 13.24 6.68 -0.36
C ASN A 129 13.13 6.58 -1.87
N ILE A 130 13.68 5.50 -2.42
CA ILE A 130 13.56 5.11 -3.82
C ILE A 130 13.13 3.66 -3.92
N GLY A 131 12.61 3.22 -5.06
CA GLY A 131 12.23 1.82 -5.21
C GLY A 131 11.88 1.41 -6.62
N LEU A 132 11.60 0.13 -6.77
CA LEU A 132 11.12 -0.49 -7.99
C LEU A 132 10.06 -1.51 -7.63
N SER A 133 8.91 -1.46 -8.27
CA SER A 133 7.81 -2.42 -8.07
C SER A 133 7.37 -3.01 -9.39
N PHE A 134 7.07 -4.30 -9.40
CA PHE A 134 6.28 -4.94 -10.45
C PHE A 134 4.82 -4.93 -10.02
N VAL A 135 3.94 -4.39 -10.85
CA VAL A 135 2.49 -4.31 -10.60
C VAL A 135 1.73 -5.03 -11.71
N ALA A 136 0.58 -5.60 -11.37
CA ALA A 136 -0.34 -6.22 -12.32
C ALA A 136 -1.79 -5.94 -11.92
N GLY A 137 -2.66 -5.74 -12.92
CA GLY A 137 -4.07 -5.45 -12.74
C GLY A 137 -4.92 -6.06 -13.86
N ASP A 138 -6.19 -6.29 -13.56
CA ASP A 138 -7.17 -6.81 -14.52
C ASP A 138 -7.78 -5.64 -15.31
N THR A 139 -7.81 -5.77 -16.64
CA THR A 139 -8.34 -4.80 -17.60
C THR A 139 -9.31 -5.50 -18.54
N ASP A 140 -10.11 -4.74 -19.30
CA ASP A 140 -11.04 -5.31 -20.28
C ASP A 140 -10.33 -6.14 -21.37
N SER A 141 -9.03 -5.91 -21.57
CA SER A 141 -8.19 -6.63 -22.54
C SER A 141 -7.40 -7.80 -21.94
N GLY A 142 -7.60 -8.11 -20.65
CA GLY A 142 -6.88 -9.15 -19.89
C GLY A 142 -6.03 -8.57 -18.77
N VAL A 143 -4.97 -9.28 -18.38
CA VAL A 143 -4.06 -8.81 -17.32
C VAL A 143 -2.96 -7.92 -17.93
N ASP A 144 -2.87 -6.69 -17.45
CA ASP A 144 -1.76 -5.78 -17.76
C ASP A 144 -0.74 -5.75 -16.61
N SER A 145 0.52 -5.51 -16.93
CA SER A 145 1.60 -5.45 -15.95
C SER A 145 2.65 -4.40 -16.30
N ALA A 146 3.21 -3.78 -15.27
CA ALA A 146 4.16 -2.69 -15.43
C ALA A 146 5.26 -2.71 -14.37
N LEU A 147 6.39 -2.08 -14.70
CA LEU A 147 7.43 -1.73 -13.74
C LEU A 147 7.26 -0.27 -13.32
N TRP A 148 7.14 -0.04 -12.03
CA TRP A 148 7.01 1.28 -11.42
C TRP A 148 8.27 1.65 -10.68
N VAL A 149 8.84 2.80 -11.01
CA VAL A 149 9.91 3.42 -10.22
C VAL A 149 9.26 4.24 -9.10
N GLN A 150 9.92 4.26 -7.94
CA GLN A 150 9.51 5.05 -6.80
C GLN A 150 10.58 6.08 -6.42
N LEU A 151 10.11 7.26 -6.03
CA LEU A 151 10.89 8.33 -5.41
C LEU A 151 9.97 9.13 -4.49
N GLY A 152 10.35 9.28 -3.22
CA GLY A 152 9.57 10.10 -2.31
C GLY A 152 10.29 10.41 -1.02
N TYR A 153 9.57 11.07 -0.12
CA TYR A 153 10.02 11.40 1.22
C TYR A 153 9.00 10.87 2.24
N GLN A 154 9.50 10.24 3.30
CA GLN A 154 8.72 9.83 4.46
C GLN A 154 9.09 10.75 5.63
N PHE A 155 8.11 11.42 6.21
CA PHE A 155 8.25 12.34 7.34
C PHE A 155 8.15 11.62 8.68
#